data_AF-A0A357CZS3-F1
#
_entry.id   AF-A0A357CZS3-F1
#
_cell.length_a   1.000
_cell.length_b   1.000
_cell.length_c   1.000
_cell.angle_alpha   90.00
_cell.angle_beta   90.00
_cell.angle_gamma   90.00
#
_symmetry.space_group_name_H-M   'P 1'
#
loop_
_entity.id
_entity.type
_entity.pdbx_description
1 polymer ?
#
loop_
_entity_poly.entity_id
_entity_poly.type
_entity_poly.pdbx_seq_one_letter_code
_entity_poly.pdbx_strand_id
1 'polypeptide(L)' 'EPGIYIPGKYGVRIEDIIIVTENGCENLTRSPKQLIEI' A
#
# COMPACT_ATOMS: atom_id res chain seq x y z
N GLU A 1 -0.73 -4.39 1.79
CA GLU A 1 -0.35 -5.09 0.54
C GLU A 1 -1.58 -5.22 -0.33
N PRO A 2 -1.48 -5.04 -1.65
CA PRO A 2 -0.73 -5.96 -2.53
C PRO A 2 0.50 -5.35 -3.26
N GLY A 3 1.24 -6.21 -3.95
CA GLY A 3 2.34 -5.85 -4.85
C GLY A 3 2.26 -6.54 -6.22
N ILE A 4 2.75 -5.87 -7.26
CA ILE A 4 2.85 -6.37 -8.64
C ILE A 4 4.31 -6.31 -9.07
N TYR A 5 4.80 -7.41 -9.65
CA TYR A 5 6.19 -7.56 -10.06
C TYR A 5 6.26 -8.07 -11.50
N ILE A 6 7.03 -7.38 -12.33
CA ILE A 6 7.32 -7.77 -13.71
C ILE A 6 8.80 -8.20 -13.77
N PRO A 7 9.09 -9.50 -13.95
CA PRO A 7 10.46 -10.00 -13.97
C PRO A 7 11.37 -9.25 -14.96
N GLY A 8 12.56 -8.88 -14.51
CA GLY A 8 13.56 -8.16 -15.32
C GLY A 8 13.20 -6.72 -15.69
N LYS A 9 12.10 -6.17 -15.15
CA LYS A 9 11.70 -4.77 -15.36
C LYS A 9 11.57 -4.02 -14.03
N TYR A 10 10.40 -4.11 -13.40
CA TYR A 10 10.03 -3.30 -12.25
C TYR A 10 9.09 -4.06 -11.31
N GLY A 11 8.96 -3.55 -10.08
CA GLY A 11 7.93 -3.96 -9.15
C GLY A 11 7.41 -2.77 -8.36
N VAL A 12 6.14 -2.83 -7.97
CA VAL A 12 5.47 -1.83 -7.13
C VAL A 12 4.73 -2.56 -6.03
N ARG A 13 4.83 -2.05 -4.80
CA ARG A 13 4.05 -2.53 -3.65
C ARG A 13 3.47 -1.34 -2.92
N ILE A 14 2.17 -1.41 -2.62
CA ILE A 14 1.50 -0.47 -1.73
C ILE A 14 1.10 -1.22 -0.47
N GLU A 15 1.55 -0.72 0.67
CA GLU A 15 1.40 -1.38 1.95
C GLU A 15 0.91 -0.40 3.01
N ASP A 16 -0.16 -0.80 3.69
CA ASP A 16 -0.77 -0.08 4.79
C ASP A 16 -1.02 -1.08 5.93
N ILE A 17 -0.95 -0.60 7.16
CA ILE A 17 -1.36 -1.32 8.37
C ILE A 17 -2.79 -0.88 8.71
N ILE A 18 -3.67 -1.84 8.97
CA ILE A 18 -5.05 -1.57 9.37
C ILE A 18 -5.38 -2.23 10.72
N ILE A 19 -6.32 -1.63 11.46
CA ILE A 19 -6.97 -2.24 12.61
C ILE A 19 -8.39 -2.63 12.20
N VAL A 20 -8.79 -3.86 12.50
CA VAL A 20 -10.20 -4.30 12.36
C VAL A 20 -10.98 -3.85 13.59
N THR A 21 -12.13 -3.24 13.37
CA THR A 21 -13.05 -2.77 14.41
C THR A 21 -14.42 -3.44 14.24
N GLU A 22 -15.31 -3.25 15.19
CA GLU A 22 -16.69 -3.75 15.11
C GLU A 22 -17.45 -3.26 13.86
N ASN A 23 -17.12 -2.07 13.35
CA ASN A 23 -17.84 -1.40 12.27
C ASN A 23 -17.06 -1.39 10.94
N GLY A 24 -15.90 -2.07 10.86
CA GLY A 24 -15.09 -2.14 9.64
C GLY A 24 -13.58 -2.20 9.93
N CYS A 25 -12.81 -1.34 9.27
CA CYS A 25 -11.39 -1.19 9.54
C CYS A 25 -10.94 0.27 9.54
N GLU A 26 -9.92 0.57 10.32
CA GLU A 26 -9.22 1.86 10.33
C GLU A 26 -7.82 1.70 9.74
N ASN A 27 -7.45 2.60 8.84
CA ASN A 27 -6.11 2.62 8.24
C ASN A 27 -5.17 3.50 9.07
N LEU A 28 -4.09 2.90 9.57
CA LEU A 28 -3.07 3.58 10.38
C LEU A 28 -1.98 4.25 9.52
N THR A 29 -1.86 3.86 8.25
CA THR A 29 -0.81 4.33 7.35
C THR A 29 -1.33 5.44 6.43
N ARG A 30 -0.80 6.66 6.59
CA ARG A 30 -1.25 7.86 5.85
C ARG A 30 -0.29 8.35 4.76
N SER A 31 0.76 7.59 4.48
CA SER A 31 1.70 7.90 3.38
C SER A 31 0.95 8.06 2.05
N PRO A 32 1.33 8.99 1.15
CA PRO A 32 0.72 9.10 -0.18
C PRO A 32 0.87 7.79 -0.97
N LYS A 33 -0.17 7.42 -1.73
CA LYS A 33 -0.19 6.20 -2.58
C LYS A 33 0.06 6.51 -4.06
N GLN A 34 0.37 7.76 -4.36
CA GLN A 34 0.69 8.22 -5.71
C GLN A 34 2.19 8.03 -5.98
N LEU A 35 2.57 7.94 -7.24
CA LEU A 35 3.97 7.97 -7.64
C LEU A 35 4.56 9.34 -7.26
N ILE A 36 5.71 9.33 -6.59
CA ILE A 36 6.47 10.53 -6.23
C ILE A 36 7.77 10.51 -7.03
N GLU A 37 8.10 11.63 -7.67
CA GLU A 37 9.31 11.84 -8.46
C GLU A 37 10.17 12.93 -7.80
N ILE A 38 11.49 12.85 -7.95
CA ILE A 38 12.49 13.75 -7.34
C ILE A 38 13.04 14.70 -8.40
#